data_AF-A0A7S3N1F3-F1
#
_entry.id   AF-A0A7S3N1F3-F1
#
_cell.length_a   1.000
_cell.length_b   1.000
_cell.length_c   1.000
_cell.angle_alpha   90.00
_cell.angle_beta   90.00
_cell.angle_gamma   90.00
#
_symmetry.space_group_name_H-M   'P 1'
#
loop_
_entity.id
_entity.type
_entity.pdbx_description
1 polymer ?
#
loop_
_entity_poly.entity_id
_entity_poly.type
_entity_poly.pdbx_seq_one_letter_code
_entity_poly.pdbx_strand_id
1 'polypeptide(L)'
;MTVSMLWPVVAHFGFNTVAYILVQTLGKRDNSWVDTVWSLSFLTPNVVIFILRSMDEDEGITPRMLLISIPVLIWAVRLSLYIFIRHKSEDWRYKEMREGWEKGGWFSYYFQAYLWVFVMQGFFALVNCSAVIYVNLVSSSDKDETVPSVLDIAGLCIWACGFLMETIADLQLARFLKNPPPGSGKFCKVGLWRYSRHPNYFGEAFMWWGIWLIACNEDWGWVTVYSCVFITLLIRFLSGVPFPEKKYADNTEWQEYCQ
;
A
#
# COMPACT_ATOMS: atom_id res chain seq x y z
N MET A 1 -3.95 26.56 13.33
CA MET A 1 -2.82 27.04 12.47
C MET A 1 -2.74 26.11 11.28
N THR A 2 -2.81 26.57 10.01
CA THR A 2 -2.87 25.63 8.87
C THR A 2 -1.66 24.69 8.87
N VAL A 3 -1.88 23.42 9.19
CA VAL A 3 -0.83 22.40 9.26
C VAL A 3 -0.11 22.33 7.92
N SER A 4 1.16 22.73 7.90
CA SER A 4 1.94 22.74 6.66
C SER A 4 2.22 21.33 6.17
N MET A 5 1.96 21.08 4.88
CA MET A 5 2.31 19.84 4.20
C MET A 5 3.81 19.57 4.09
N LEU A 6 4.66 20.56 4.40
CA LEU A 6 6.11 20.42 4.32
C LEU A 6 6.63 19.27 5.22
N TRP A 7 6.25 19.27 6.50
CA TRP A 7 6.78 18.29 7.46
C TRP A 7 6.31 16.85 7.22
N PRO A 8 5.02 16.59 6.92
CA PRO A 8 4.57 15.26 6.51
C PRO A 8 5.33 14.72 5.30
N VAL A 9 5.56 15.56 4.28
CA VAL A 9 6.29 15.16 3.05
C VAL A 9 7.77 14.92 3.34
N VAL A 10 8.42 15.80 4.10
CA VAL A 10 9.83 15.64 4.49
C VAL A 10 10.02 14.36 5.31
N ALA A 11 9.16 14.09 6.28
CA ALA A 11 9.23 12.87 7.08
C ALA A 11 9.00 11.62 6.23
N HIS A 12 8.06 11.67 5.29
CA HIS A 12 7.78 10.56 4.37
C HIS A 12 8.99 10.19 3.51
N PHE A 13 9.63 11.17 2.87
CA PHE A 13 10.84 10.91 2.08
C PHE A 13 12.05 10.61 2.97
N GLY A 14 12.11 11.16 4.18
CA GLY A 14 13.08 10.79 5.21
C GLY A 14 12.98 9.31 5.59
N PHE A 15 11.76 8.81 5.81
CA PHE A 15 11.50 7.38 6.05
C PHE A 15 11.98 6.51 4.88
N ASN A 16 11.65 6.87 3.64
CA ASN A 16 12.09 6.14 2.44
C ASN A 16 13.63 6.17 2.28
N THR A 17 14.27 7.28 2.67
CA THR A 17 15.74 7.41 2.66
C THR A 17 16.39 6.52 3.72
N VAL A 18 15.83 6.49 4.93
CA VAL A 18 16.30 5.59 6.00
C VAL A 18 16.11 4.14 5.58
N ALA A 19 14.95 3.78 5.02
CA ALA A 19 14.70 2.44 4.50
C ALA A 19 15.72 2.05 3.41
N TYR A 20 16.01 2.96 2.47
CA TYR A 20 17.05 2.75 1.47
C TYR A 20 18.41 2.45 2.11
N ILE A 21 18.86 3.27 3.07
CA ILE A 21 20.14 3.07 3.76
C ILE A 21 20.17 1.71 4.46
N LEU A 22 19.10 1.34 5.19
CA LEU A 22 19.01 0.06 5.89
C LEU A 22 19.06 -1.12 4.91
N VAL A 23 18.39 -1.03 3.77
CA VAL A 23 18.40 -2.07 2.74
C VAL A 23 19.78 -2.22 2.09
N GLN A 24 20.43 -1.11 1.76
CA GLN A 24 21.78 -1.17 1.16
C GLN A 24 22.84 -1.68 2.13
N THR A 25 22.70 -1.40 3.43
CA THR A 25 23.69 -1.74 4.45
C THR A 25 23.42 -3.08 5.12
N LEU A 26 22.27 -3.22 5.79
CA LEU A 26 21.89 -4.41 6.56
C LEU A 26 21.15 -5.44 5.70
N GLY A 27 20.34 -4.97 4.74
CA GLY A 27 19.58 -5.81 3.82
C GLY A 27 20.41 -6.46 2.72
N LYS A 28 21.75 -6.32 2.75
CA LYS A 28 22.67 -6.91 1.75
C LYS A 28 22.33 -6.54 0.30
N ARG A 29 21.79 -5.34 0.08
CA ARG A 29 21.38 -4.81 -1.24
C ARG A 29 20.20 -5.57 -1.88
N ASP A 30 19.46 -6.35 -1.09
CA ASP A 30 18.19 -6.95 -1.51
C ASP A 30 17.10 -5.87 -1.55
N ASN A 31 16.84 -5.31 -2.73
CA ASN A 31 15.90 -4.20 -2.85
C ASN A 31 14.44 -4.63 -2.63
N SER A 32 14.14 -5.93 -2.57
CA SER A 32 12.77 -6.40 -2.32
C SER A 32 12.28 -6.20 -0.89
N TRP A 33 13.19 -5.87 0.04
CA TRP A 33 12.82 -5.35 1.37
C TRP A 33 11.95 -4.10 1.29
N VAL A 34 12.00 -3.33 0.19
CA VAL A 34 11.12 -2.18 -0.03
C VAL A 34 9.63 -2.57 0.06
N ASP A 35 9.26 -3.76 -0.44
CA ASP A 35 7.86 -4.23 -0.44
C ASP A 35 7.36 -4.45 1.00
N THR A 36 8.28 -4.71 1.95
CA THR A 36 7.94 -4.85 3.38
C THR A 36 7.66 -3.51 4.03
N VAL A 37 8.43 -2.47 3.69
CA VAL A 37 8.31 -1.13 4.30
C VAL A 37 7.31 -0.23 3.57
N TRP A 38 6.92 -0.60 2.34
CA TRP A 38 5.97 0.12 1.49
C TRP A 38 4.74 0.58 2.26
N SER A 39 4.01 -0.35 2.88
CA SER A 39 2.76 -0.03 3.55
C SER A 39 2.96 0.75 4.85
N LEU A 40 4.09 0.59 5.54
CA LEU A 40 4.44 1.44 6.69
C LEU A 40 4.67 2.90 6.30
N SER A 41 5.15 3.16 5.07
CA SER A 41 5.38 4.54 4.62
C SER A 41 4.10 5.37 4.58
N PHE A 42 2.92 4.74 4.43
CA PHE A 42 1.62 5.43 4.48
C PHE A 42 1.31 6.02 5.86
N LEU A 43 1.90 5.46 6.91
CA LEU A 43 1.69 5.93 8.28
C LEU A 43 2.50 7.18 8.58
N THR A 44 3.68 7.34 7.95
CA THR A 44 4.63 8.41 8.26
C THR A 44 4.04 9.82 8.14
N PRO A 45 3.42 10.24 7.01
CA PRO A 45 2.87 11.58 6.89
C PRO A 45 1.71 11.80 7.88
N ASN A 46 0.88 10.78 8.10
CA ASN A 46 -0.26 10.87 9.02
C ASN A 46 0.19 11.00 10.47
N VAL A 47 1.17 10.22 10.94
CA VAL A 47 1.73 10.35 12.30
C VAL A 47 2.27 11.76 12.53
N VAL A 48 2.94 12.36 11.55
CA VAL A 48 3.39 13.75 11.67
C VAL A 48 2.22 14.71 11.78
N ILE A 49 1.15 14.53 10.99
CA ILE A 49 -0.06 15.35 11.10
C ILE A 49 -0.69 15.19 12.49
N PHE A 50 -0.80 13.98 13.02
CA PHE A 50 -1.28 13.73 14.39
C PHE A 50 -0.44 14.44 15.45
N ILE A 51 0.89 14.41 15.33
CA ILE A 51 1.78 15.13 16.26
C ILE A 51 1.52 16.64 16.16
N LEU A 52 1.50 17.20 14.95
CA LEU A 52 1.27 18.63 14.74
C LEU A 52 -0.11 19.08 15.25
N ARG A 53 -1.16 18.30 15.00
CA ARG A 53 -2.53 18.54 15.50
C ARG A 53 -2.63 18.39 17.01
N SER A 54 -1.89 17.47 17.62
CA SER A 54 -1.86 17.32 19.09
C SER A 54 -1.19 18.49 19.81
N MET A 55 -0.38 19.27 19.10
CA MET A 55 0.32 20.46 19.62
C MET A 55 -0.44 21.76 19.35
N ASP A 56 -1.50 21.73 18.54
CA ASP A 56 -2.33 22.89 18.24
C ASP A 56 -3.48 22.96 19.28
N GLU A 57 -3.52 24.04 20.06
CA GLU A 57 -4.53 24.22 21.12
C GLU A 57 -5.93 24.49 20.54
N ASP A 58 -6.01 25.01 19.31
CA ASP A 58 -7.26 25.36 18.64
C ASP A 58 -7.79 24.20 17.77
N GLU A 59 -6.91 23.31 17.29
CA GLU A 59 -7.24 22.22 16.35
C GLU A 59 -6.81 20.84 16.86
N GLY A 60 -7.59 20.25 17.76
CA GLY A 60 -7.32 18.93 18.33
C GLY A 60 -7.52 17.73 17.38
N ILE A 61 -7.23 16.53 17.88
CA ILE A 61 -7.49 15.26 17.18
C ILE A 61 -9.01 14.99 17.16
N THR A 62 -9.57 14.74 15.99
CA THR A 62 -10.99 14.46 15.83
C THR A 62 -11.30 12.95 15.77
N PRO A 63 -12.56 12.54 16.02
CA PRO A 63 -12.98 11.16 15.81
C PRO A 63 -12.78 10.67 14.37
N ARG A 64 -12.97 11.54 13.37
CA ARG A 64 -12.83 11.17 11.96
C ARG A 64 -11.39 10.91 11.55
N MET A 65 -10.44 11.65 12.10
CA MET A 65 -9.00 11.36 11.92
C MET A 65 -8.67 9.94 12.37
N LEU A 66 -9.20 9.52 13.53
CA LEU A 66 -9.01 8.16 14.04
C LEU A 66 -9.74 7.13 13.16
N LEU A 67 -10.98 7.44 12.75
CA LEU A 67 -11.81 6.59 11.91
C LEU A 67 -11.13 6.23 10.59
N ILE A 68 -10.46 7.18 9.93
CA ILE A 68 -9.76 6.93 8.67
C ILE A 68 -8.35 6.35 8.85
N SER A 69 -7.66 6.72 9.94
CA SER A 69 -6.24 6.35 10.14
C SER A 69 -6.05 4.98 10.79
N ILE A 70 -6.96 4.54 11.67
CA ILE A 70 -6.89 3.21 12.31
C ILE A 70 -6.99 2.08 11.28
N PRO A 71 -7.93 2.10 10.31
CA PRO A 71 -7.96 1.10 9.25
C PRO A 71 -6.65 1.04 8.46
N VAL A 72 -6.10 2.20 8.09
CA VAL A 72 -4.82 2.27 7.36
C VAL A 72 -3.67 1.71 8.20
N LEU A 73 -3.64 1.98 9.51
CA LEU A 73 -2.68 1.38 10.45
C LEU A 73 -2.78 -0.14 10.49
N ILE A 74 -4.00 -0.68 10.62
CA ILE A 74 -4.25 -2.13 10.66
C ILE A 74 -3.78 -2.78 9.36
N TRP A 75 -4.15 -2.22 8.21
CA TRP A 75 -3.71 -2.71 6.91
C TRP A 75 -2.20 -2.64 6.76
N ALA A 76 -1.59 -1.48 7.07
CA ALA A 76 -0.17 -1.26 6.88
C ALA A 76 0.69 -2.23 7.69
N VAL A 77 0.36 -2.41 8.98
CA VAL A 77 1.07 -3.34 9.85
C VAL A 77 0.87 -4.78 9.38
N ARG A 78 -0.36 -5.17 9.05
CA ARG A 78 -0.69 -6.53 8.58
C ARG A 78 0.05 -6.87 7.28
N LEU A 79 0.06 -5.97 6.30
CA LEU A 79 0.68 -6.20 5.00
C LEU A 79 2.20 -6.30 5.15
N SER A 80 2.82 -5.36 5.89
CA SER A 80 4.25 -5.39 6.18
C SER A 80 4.67 -6.66 6.91
N LEU A 81 3.95 -7.07 7.96
CA LEU A 81 4.28 -8.30 8.69
C LEU A 81 4.14 -9.54 7.79
N TYR A 82 3.08 -9.61 6.97
CA TYR A 82 2.88 -10.72 6.05
C TYR A 82 4.04 -10.85 5.04
N ILE A 83 4.48 -9.74 4.45
CA ILE A 83 5.59 -9.73 3.49
C ILE A 83 6.91 -10.04 4.20
N PHE A 84 7.15 -9.45 5.37
CA PHE A 84 8.34 -9.71 6.18
C PHE A 84 8.50 -11.20 6.51
N ILE A 85 7.45 -11.85 7.03
CA ILE A 85 7.48 -13.25 7.48
C ILE A 85 7.76 -14.22 6.32
N ARG A 86 7.27 -13.92 5.12
CA ARG A 86 7.45 -14.78 3.94
C ARG A 86 8.72 -14.46 3.15
N HIS A 87 9.44 -13.40 3.50
CA HIS A 87 10.65 -13.01 2.78
C HIS A 87 11.74 -14.06 2.97
N LYS A 88 12.27 -14.59 1.86
CA LYS A 88 13.31 -15.63 1.87
C LYS A 88 14.52 -15.31 0.99
N SER A 89 14.29 -14.56 -0.07
CA SER A 89 15.28 -14.21 -1.07
C SER A 89 14.79 -13.00 -1.85
N GLU A 90 15.73 -12.26 -2.43
CA GLU A 90 15.42 -11.14 -3.32
C GLU A 90 14.43 -11.55 -4.42
N ASP A 91 13.35 -10.79 -4.53
CA ASP A 91 12.38 -10.99 -5.61
C ASP A 91 13.04 -10.70 -6.97
N TRP A 92 12.69 -11.53 -7.96
CA TRP A 92 13.31 -11.54 -9.27
C TRP A 92 13.26 -10.18 -9.99
N ARG A 93 12.20 -9.37 -9.76
CA ARG A 93 12.07 -8.03 -10.36
C ARG A 93 13.20 -7.11 -9.90
N TYR A 94 13.42 -7.09 -8.58
CA TYR A 94 14.44 -6.25 -7.96
C TYR A 94 15.84 -6.75 -8.26
N LYS A 95 16.02 -8.07 -8.34
CA LYS A 95 17.28 -8.67 -8.77
C LYS A 95 17.65 -8.27 -10.20
N GLU A 96 16.71 -8.36 -11.14
CA GLU A 96 16.92 -7.96 -12.54
C GLU A 96 17.25 -6.47 -12.66
N MET A 97 16.54 -5.61 -11.93
CA MET A 97 16.83 -4.17 -11.85
C MET A 97 18.24 -3.92 -11.30
N ARG A 98 18.61 -4.56 -10.19
CA ARG A 98 19.93 -4.43 -9.57
C ARG A 98 21.05 -4.86 -10.52
N GLU A 99 20.96 -6.06 -11.09
CA GLU A 99 21.97 -6.58 -12.03
C GLU A 99 22.08 -5.71 -13.29
N GLY A 100 20.96 -5.14 -13.76
CA GLY A 100 20.94 -4.17 -14.85
C GLY A 100 21.69 -2.89 -14.50
N TRP A 101 21.46 -2.32 -13.32
CA TRP A 101 22.07 -1.05 -12.91
C TRP A 101 23.52 -1.18 -12.48
N GLU A 102 23.94 -2.35 -11.98
CA GLU A 102 25.33 -2.68 -11.66
C GLU A 102 26.24 -2.63 -12.89
N LYS A 103 25.71 -2.90 -14.10
CA LYS A 103 26.46 -2.76 -15.36
C LYS A 103 26.92 -1.31 -15.61
N GLY A 104 26.21 -0.33 -15.07
CA GLY A 104 26.58 1.09 -15.12
C GLY A 104 27.58 1.52 -14.04
N GLY A 105 28.05 0.61 -13.20
CA GLY A 105 28.97 0.88 -12.09
C GLY A 105 28.28 1.22 -10.76
N TRP A 106 29.09 1.43 -9.71
CA TRP A 106 28.60 1.55 -8.34
C TRP A 106 27.63 2.73 -8.16
N PHE A 107 28.00 3.92 -8.65
CA PHE A 107 27.17 5.12 -8.53
C PHE A 107 25.83 4.97 -9.24
N SER A 108 25.85 4.40 -10.47
CA SER A 108 24.64 4.10 -11.24
C SER A 108 23.69 3.22 -10.45
N TYR A 109 24.17 2.13 -9.87
CA TYR A 109 23.36 1.24 -9.04
C TYR A 109 22.70 1.98 -7.87
N TYR A 110 23.49 2.64 -7.01
CA TYR A 110 22.97 3.26 -5.80
C TYR A 110 22.01 4.41 -6.11
N PHE A 111 22.33 5.23 -7.11
CA PHE A 111 21.46 6.32 -7.54
C PHE A 111 20.12 5.80 -8.09
N GLN A 112 20.15 4.78 -8.97
CA GLN A 112 18.94 4.22 -9.56
C GLN A 112 18.10 3.45 -8.53
N ALA A 113 18.72 2.71 -7.61
CA ALA A 113 18.02 2.08 -6.51
C ALA A 113 17.31 3.13 -5.64
N TYR A 114 18.01 4.18 -5.23
CA TYR A 114 17.39 5.26 -4.45
C TYR A 114 16.22 5.92 -5.19
N LEU A 115 16.44 6.34 -6.44
CA LEU A 115 15.44 7.11 -7.19
C LEU A 115 14.24 6.24 -7.62
N TRP A 116 14.50 5.12 -8.29
CA TRP A 116 13.45 4.33 -8.96
C TRP A 116 12.81 3.29 -8.05
N VAL A 117 13.46 2.88 -6.96
CA VAL A 117 12.83 2.00 -5.97
C VAL A 117 12.25 2.83 -4.84
N PHE A 118 13.07 3.54 -4.07
CA PHE A 118 12.62 4.12 -2.80
C PHE A 118 11.90 5.47 -2.95
N VAL A 119 12.43 6.40 -3.75
CA VAL A 119 11.79 7.71 -3.96
C VAL A 119 10.50 7.57 -4.77
N MET A 120 10.51 6.79 -5.85
CA MET A 120 9.30 6.51 -6.63
C MET A 120 8.24 5.80 -5.79
N GLN A 121 8.63 4.84 -4.95
CA GLN A 121 7.66 4.24 -4.04
C GLN A 121 7.13 5.26 -3.02
N GLY A 122 8.00 6.07 -2.42
CA GLY A 122 7.55 7.19 -1.57
C GLY A 122 6.53 8.07 -2.30
N PHE A 123 6.79 8.45 -3.54
CA PHE A 123 5.87 9.25 -4.34
C PHE A 123 4.51 8.56 -4.56
N PHE A 124 4.52 7.29 -4.97
CA PHE A 124 3.28 6.53 -5.19
C PHE A 124 2.47 6.33 -3.90
N ALA A 125 3.15 6.08 -2.77
CA ALA A 125 2.52 5.98 -1.47
C ALA A 125 1.86 7.30 -1.06
N LEU A 126 2.52 8.44 -1.29
CA LEU A 126 1.98 9.76 -0.98
C LEU A 126 0.73 10.08 -1.82
N VAL A 127 0.75 9.75 -3.12
CA VAL A 127 -0.41 9.94 -4.00
C VAL A 127 -1.58 9.06 -3.59
N ASN A 128 -1.35 7.78 -3.26
CA ASN A 128 -2.42 6.87 -2.82
C ASN A 128 -2.98 7.26 -1.44
N CYS A 129 -2.12 7.71 -0.52
CA CYS A 129 -2.51 8.09 0.83
C CYS A 129 -3.18 9.49 0.92
N SER A 130 -3.32 10.21 -0.19
CA SER A 130 -3.74 11.61 -0.18
C SER A 130 -5.12 11.84 0.42
N ALA A 131 -6.07 10.91 0.26
CA ALA A 131 -7.39 10.98 0.89
C ALA A 131 -7.31 10.99 2.43
N VAL A 132 -6.46 10.13 2.99
CA VAL A 132 -6.21 10.04 4.45
C VAL A 132 -5.55 11.32 4.96
N ILE A 133 -4.51 11.75 4.23
CA ILE A 133 -3.76 12.98 4.56
C ILE A 133 -4.70 14.18 4.53
N TYR A 134 -5.55 14.27 3.50
CA TYR A 134 -6.50 15.36 3.34
C TYR A 134 -7.45 15.45 4.53
N VAL A 135 -8.13 14.36 4.87
CA VAL A 135 -9.02 14.30 6.03
C VAL A 135 -8.28 14.69 7.30
N ASN A 136 -7.07 14.17 7.52
CA ASN A 136 -6.29 14.49 8.71
C ASN A 136 -5.85 15.96 8.80
N LEU A 137 -5.78 16.68 7.68
CA LEU A 137 -5.46 18.11 7.68
C LEU A 137 -6.69 18.98 7.90
N VAL A 138 -7.82 18.65 7.29
CA VAL A 138 -9.00 19.55 7.21
C VAL A 138 -10.09 19.25 8.23
N SER A 139 -10.12 18.02 8.75
CA SER A 139 -11.10 17.60 9.76
C SER A 139 -11.02 18.50 10.98
N SER A 140 -12.17 18.96 11.48
CA SER A 140 -12.28 19.90 12.59
C SER A 140 -13.40 19.49 13.54
N SER A 141 -13.16 19.63 14.84
CA SER A 141 -14.11 19.30 15.91
C SER A 141 -15.43 20.09 15.82
N ASP A 142 -15.43 21.27 15.18
CA ASP A 142 -16.63 22.09 15.02
C ASP A 142 -17.54 21.58 13.89
N LYS A 143 -16.97 20.88 12.91
CA LYS A 143 -17.68 20.35 11.74
C LYS A 143 -17.97 18.86 11.86
N ASP A 144 -17.11 18.13 12.53
CA ASP A 144 -17.24 16.68 12.66
C ASP A 144 -18.10 16.30 13.84
N GLU A 145 -19.28 15.81 13.53
CA GLU A 145 -20.14 15.17 14.51
C GLU A 145 -19.45 13.95 15.13
N THR A 146 -19.72 13.72 16.40
CA THR A 146 -19.25 12.51 17.10
C THR A 146 -19.90 11.23 16.56
N VAL A 147 -21.01 11.36 15.83
CA VAL A 147 -21.73 10.26 15.20
C VAL A 147 -21.24 10.06 13.77
N PRO A 148 -20.83 8.83 13.39
CA PRO A 148 -20.42 8.55 12.01
C PRO A 148 -21.55 8.80 11.01
N SER A 149 -21.22 9.45 9.89
CA SER A 149 -22.13 9.65 8.78
C SER A 149 -22.42 8.35 8.01
N VAL A 150 -23.41 8.38 7.13
CA VAL A 150 -23.70 7.26 6.21
C VAL A 150 -22.49 6.93 5.33
N LEU A 151 -21.76 7.94 4.87
CA LEU A 151 -20.55 7.74 4.05
C LEU A 151 -19.40 7.16 4.88
N ASP A 152 -19.27 7.53 6.17
CA ASP A 152 -18.27 6.92 7.06
C ASP A 152 -18.54 5.42 7.22
N ILE A 153 -19.80 5.05 7.47
CA ILE A 153 -20.21 3.65 7.62
C ILE A 153 -20.01 2.89 6.31
N ALA A 154 -20.44 3.45 5.17
CA ALA A 154 -20.28 2.82 3.87
C ALA A 154 -18.80 2.62 3.51
N GLY A 155 -17.98 3.64 3.74
CA GLY A 155 -16.54 3.59 3.50
C GLY A 155 -15.84 2.56 4.39
N LEU A 156 -16.18 2.48 5.68
CA LEU A 156 -15.66 1.45 6.59
C LEU A 156 -16.10 0.04 6.18
N CYS A 157 -17.35 -0.15 5.74
CA CYS A 157 -17.82 -1.44 5.25
C CYS A 157 -17.05 -1.88 3.99
N ILE A 158 -16.87 -0.98 3.03
CA ILE A 158 -16.09 -1.23 1.81
C ILE A 158 -14.64 -1.56 2.17
N TRP A 159 -14.05 -0.77 3.07
CA TRP A 159 -12.71 -1.03 3.56
C TRP A 159 -12.59 -2.40 4.24
N ALA A 160 -13.50 -2.74 5.14
CA ALA A 160 -13.50 -4.03 5.84
C ALA A 160 -13.66 -5.20 4.85
N CYS A 161 -14.53 -5.08 3.85
CA CYS A 161 -14.67 -6.08 2.79
C CYS A 161 -13.36 -6.24 1.99
N GLY A 162 -12.73 -5.15 1.57
CA GLY A 162 -11.46 -5.18 0.86
C GLY A 162 -10.34 -5.81 1.69
N PHE A 163 -10.24 -5.43 2.97
CA PHE A 163 -9.27 -5.98 3.92
C PHE A 163 -9.44 -7.47 4.14
N LEU A 164 -10.69 -7.93 4.30
CA LEU A 164 -11.00 -9.35 4.42
C LEU A 164 -10.67 -10.11 3.14
N MET A 165 -11.00 -9.56 1.96
CA MET A 165 -10.66 -10.19 0.68
C MET A 165 -9.15 -10.34 0.51
N GLU A 166 -8.38 -9.28 0.77
CA GLU A 166 -6.91 -9.31 0.71
C GLU A 166 -6.34 -10.35 1.68
N THR A 167 -6.75 -10.30 2.94
CA THR A 167 -6.26 -11.20 3.99
C THR A 167 -6.60 -12.66 3.69
N ILE A 168 -7.84 -12.95 3.28
CA ILE A 168 -8.29 -14.31 2.95
C ILE A 168 -7.54 -14.83 1.71
N ALA A 169 -7.38 -14.00 0.68
CA ALA A 169 -6.64 -14.35 -0.53
C ALA A 169 -5.18 -14.69 -0.22
N ASP A 170 -4.50 -13.85 0.56
CA ASP A 170 -3.11 -14.05 0.95
C ASP A 170 -2.92 -15.31 1.81
N LEU A 171 -3.86 -15.61 2.71
CA LEU A 171 -3.85 -16.84 3.52
C LEU A 171 -4.11 -18.09 2.66
N GLN A 172 -5.04 -18.02 1.71
CA GLN A 172 -5.31 -19.12 0.77
C GLN A 172 -4.08 -19.43 -0.08
N LEU A 173 -3.44 -18.38 -0.63
CA LEU A 173 -2.22 -18.53 -1.43
C LEU A 173 -1.08 -19.10 -0.58
N ALA A 174 -0.86 -18.57 0.62
CA ALA A 174 0.21 -19.05 1.50
C ALA A 174 0.02 -20.52 1.90
N ARG A 175 -1.22 -20.94 2.21
CA ARG A 175 -1.54 -22.34 2.52
C ARG A 175 -1.32 -23.25 1.31
N PHE A 176 -1.76 -22.82 0.13
CA PHE A 176 -1.58 -23.56 -1.11
C PHE A 176 -0.09 -23.75 -1.44
N LEU A 177 0.72 -22.69 -1.38
CA LEU A 177 2.16 -22.77 -1.66
C LEU A 177 2.91 -23.63 -0.63
N LYS A 178 2.44 -23.68 0.62
CA LYS A 178 3.05 -24.51 1.65
C LYS A 178 2.70 -26.00 1.48
N ASN A 179 1.43 -26.30 1.24
CA ASN A 179 0.89 -27.67 1.15
C ASN A 179 -0.14 -27.75 0.01
N PRO A 180 0.29 -27.85 -1.26
CA PRO A 180 -0.64 -27.91 -2.39
C PRO A 180 -1.41 -29.24 -2.35
N PRO A 181 -2.75 -29.23 -2.54
CA PRO A 181 -3.52 -30.46 -2.63
C PRO A 181 -3.00 -31.37 -3.76
N PRO A 182 -3.04 -32.71 -3.59
CA PRO A 182 -2.65 -33.63 -4.66
C PRO A 182 -3.43 -33.36 -5.96
N GLY A 183 -2.73 -33.26 -7.09
CA GLY A 183 -3.34 -33.00 -8.39
C GLY A 183 -3.80 -31.55 -8.65
N SER A 184 -3.54 -30.61 -7.73
CA SER A 184 -4.00 -29.21 -7.88
C SER A 184 -3.19 -28.35 -8.86
N GLY A 185 -2.08 -28.87 -9.37
CA GLY A 185 -1.18 -28.17 -10.28
C GLY A 185 -0.31 -27.12 -9.57
N LYS A 186 0.25 -26.20 -10.35
CA LYS A 186 1.19 -25.17 -9.89
C LYS A 186 0.51 -23.92 -9.35
N PHE A 187 -0.71 -23.61 -9.81
CA PHE A 187 -1.38 -22.35 -9.49
C PHE A 187 -2.54 -22.51 -8.51
N CYS A 188 -2.65 -21.56 -7.57
CA CYS A 188 -3.72 -21.56 -6.59
C CYS A 188 -5.05 -21.24 -7.28
N LYS A 189 -5.97 -22.21 -7.28
CA LYS A 189 -7.33 -22.09 -7.86
C LYS A 189 -8.42 -22.31 -6.81
N VAL A 190 -8.10 -22.10 -5.54
CA VAL A 190 -8.99 -22.39 -4.39
C VAL A 190 -9.56 -21.10 -3.81
N GLY A 191 -10.81 -21.14 -3.34
CA GLY A 191 -11.40 -20.02 -2.61
C GLY A 191 -11.61 -18.80 -3.49
N LEU A 192 -11.08 -17.63 -3.10
CA LEU A 192 -11.20 -16.41 -3.89
C LEU A 192 -10.43 -16.49 -5.21
N TRP A 193 -9.36 -17.28 -5.24
CA TRP A 193 -8.54 -17.46 -6.44
C TRP A 193 -9.32 -18.15 -7.57
N ARG A 194 -10.38 -18.91 -7.29
CA ARG A 194 -11.20 -19.48 -8.39
C ARG A 194 -11.97 -18.44 -9.20
N TYR A 195 -12.19 -17.25 -8.63
CA TYR A 195 -12.99 -16.19 -9.26
C TYR A 195 -12.14 -15.08 -9.88
N SER A 196 -10.94 -14.89 -9.36
CA SER A 196 -9.98 -13.90 -9.86
C SER A 196 -8.57 -14.45 -9.68
N ARG A 197 -7.70 -14.21 -10.66
CA ARG A 197 -6.27 -14.53 -10.57
C ARG A 197 -5.51 -13.63 -9.62
N HIS A 198 -6.10 -12.52 -9.20
CA HIS A 198 -5.49 -11.53 -8.30
C HIS A 198 -6.52 -10.96 -7.30
N PRO A 199 -7.13 -11.80 -6.45
CA PRO A 199 -8.19 -11.35 -5.56
C PRO A 199 -7.66 -10.46 -4.42
N ASN A 200 -6.39 -10.64 -4.03
CA ASN A 200 -5.74 -9.79 -3.04
C ASN A 200 -5.55 -8.35 -3.54
N TYR A 201 -5.10 -8.19 -4.79
CA TYR A 201 -4.97 -6.89 -5.45
C TYR A 201 -6.31 -6.16 -5.60
N PHE A 202 -7.40 -6.88 -5.88
CA PHE A 202 -8.72 -6.30 -5.83
C PHE A 202 -9.09 -5.82 -4.43
N GLY A 203 -8.83 -6.64 -3.40
CA GLY A 203 -9.04 -6.27 -2.01
C GLY A 203 -8.31 -4.98 -1.63
N GLU A 204 -7.04 -4.85 -2.03
CA GLU A 204 -6.24 -3.63 -1.83
C GLU A 204 -6.89 -2.42 -2.49
N ALA A 205 -7.19 -2.48 -3.79
CA ALA A 205 -7.84 -1.37 -4.49
C ALA A 205 -9.19 -1.00 -3.83
N PHE A 206 -10.00 -2.00 -3.48
CA PHE A 206 -11.33 -1.79 -2.90
C PHE A 206 -11.27 -1.10 -1.53
N MET A 207 -10.25 -1.39 -0.71
CA MET A 207 -10.01 -0.68 0.54
C MET A 207 -9.86 0.82 0.33
N TRP A 208 -9.08 1.23 -0.67
CA TRP A 208 -8.81 2.64 -0.95
C TRP A 208 -10.04 3.39 -1.48
N TRP A 209 -10.96 2.70 -2.18
CA TRP A 209 -12.27 3.27 -2.51
C TRP A 209 -13.11 3.55 -1.26
N GLY A 210 -13.04 2.68 -0.25
CA GLY A 210 -13.68 2.93 1.05
C GLY A 210 -13.11 4.14 1.77
N ILE A 211 -11.79 4.29 1.79
CA ILE A 211 -11.09 5.46 2.35
C ILE A 211 -11.51 6.76 1.64
N TRP A 212 -11.61 6.74 0.30
CA TRP A 212 -12.08 7.90 -0.46
C TRP A 212 -13.52 8.29 -0.11
N LEU A 213 -14.42 7.32 0.09
CA LEU A 213 -15.80 7.63 0.50
C LEU A 213 -15.89 8.32 1.85
N ILE A 214 -15.02 7.94 2.81
CA ILE A 214 -14.91 8.63 4.10
C ILE A 214 -14.45 10.07 3.87
N ALA A 215 -13.46 10.27 2.99
CA ALA A 215 -12.97 11.60 2.65
C ALA A 215 -14.04 12.49 2.01
N CYS A 216 -15.02 11.94 1.28
CA CYS A 216 -16.13 12.69 0.69
C CYS A 216 -17.04 13.40 1.71
N ASN A 217 -16.93 13.11 3.01
CA ASN A 217 -17.61 13.88 4.05
C ASN A 217 -16.96 15.24 4.33
N GLU A 218 -15.70 15.43 3.95
CA GLU A 218 -15.03 16.72 4.05
C GLU A 218 -15.34 17.60 2.85
N ASP A 219 -15.39 18.91 3.08
CA ASP A 219 -15.42 19.91 2.00
C ASP A 219 -14.30 19.59 1.01
N TRP A 220 -14.61 19.51 -0.28
CA TRP A 220 -13.66 19.15 -1.36
C TRP A 220 -12.99 17.77 -1.28
N GLY A 221 -13.33 16.92 -0.29
CA GLY A 221 -12.69 15.61 -0.14
C GLY A 221 -12.93 14.67 -1.32
N TRP A 222 -14.03 14.84 -2.06
CA TRP A 222 -14.31 14.12 -3.31
C TRP A 222 -13.21 14.29 -4.37
N VAL A 223 -12.45 15.40 -4.36
CA VAL A 223 -11.31 15.62 -5.28
C VAL A 223 -10.23 14.56 -5.09
N THR A 224 -10.09 14.00 -3.89
CA THR A 224 -9.10 12.95 -3.59
C THR A 224 -9.40 11.61 -4.27
N VAL A 225 -10.43 11.51 -5.13
CA VAL A 225 -10.72 10.33 -5.97
C VAL A 225 -9.52 9.87 -6.79
N TYR A 226 -8.62 10.79 -7.14
CA TYR A 226 -7.39 10.42 -7.83
C TYR A 226 -6.55 9.42 -7.03
N SER A 227 -6.66 9.36 -5.71
CA SER A 227 -5.88 8.46 -4.86
C SER A 227 -6.28 7.00 -5.06
N CYS A 228 -7.59 6.69 -4.96
CA CYS A 228 -8.11 5.34 -5.14
C CYS A 228 -8.10 4.90 -6.61
N VAL A 229 -8.31 5.84 -7.54
CA VAL A 229 -8.13 5.59 -8.99
C VAL A 229 -6.66 5.29 -9.29
N PHE A 230 -5.73 6.06 -8.73
CA PHE A 230 -4.30 5.87 -8.95
C PHE A 230 -3.85 4.48 -8.54
N ILE A 231 -4.16 4.02 -7.31
CA ILE A 231 -3.76 2.67 -6.88
C ILE A 231 -4.44 1.56 -7.69
N THR A 232 -5.70 1.77 -8.11
CA THR A 232 -6.42 0.83 -8.98
C THR A 232 -5.70 0.67 -10.32
N LEU A 233 -5.32 1.79 -10.96
CA LEU A 233 -4.59 1.78 -12.23
C LEU A 233 -3.16 1.25 -12.06
N LEU A 234 -2.50 1.64 -10.98
CA LEU A 234 -1.15 1.20 -10.64
C LEU A 234 -1.10 -0.33 -10.57
N ILE A 235 -1.92 -0.94 -9.71
CA ILE A 235 -1.97 -2.39 -9.51
C ILE A 235 -2.49 -3.14 -10.75
N ARG A 236 -3.36 -2.53 -11.55
CA ARG A 236 -3.92 -3.21 -12.72
C ARG A 236 -2.97 -3.20 -13.92
N PHE A 237 -2.27 -2.09 -14.16
CA PHE A 237 -1.59 -1.84 -15.43
C PHE A 237 -0.09 -1.62 -15.34
N LEU A 238 0.45 -1.17 -14.20
CA LEU A 238 1.87 -0.82 -14.08
C LEU A 238 2.64 -1.72 -13.11
N SER A 239 2.05 -2.00 -11.95
CA SER A 239 2.58 -2.84 -10.88
C SER A 239 1.57 -3.94 -10.54
N GLY A 240 1.87 -4.82 -9.58
CA GLY A 240 0.92 -5.86 -9.16
C GLY A 240 0.66 -6.88 -10.27
N VAL A 241 -0.47 -6.75 -10.98
CA VAL A 241 -0.96 -7.76 -11.95
C VAL A 241 -0.03 -8.02 -13.15
N PRO A 242 0.57 -7.01 -13.83
CA PRO A 242 1.37 -7.27 -15.02
C PRO A 242 2.60 -8.15 -14.76
N PHE A 243 3.18 -8.09 -13.55
CA PHE A 243 4.42 -8.84 -13.28
C PHE A 243 4.20 -10.36 -13.25
N PRO A 244 3.27 -10.92 -12.46
CA PRO A 244 2.97 -12.36 -12.51
C PRO A 244 2.42 -12.80 -13.87
N GLU A 245 1.54 -12.00 -14.49
CA GLU A 245 0.94 -12.34 -15.79
C GLU A 245 2.02 -12.45 -16.87
N LYS A 246 2.98 -11.52 -16.92
CA LYS A 246 4.11 -11.61 -17.85
C LYS A 246 5.03 -12.78 -17.53
N LYS A 247 5.30 -13.03 -16.24
CA LYS A 247 6.19 -14.12 -15.81
C LYS A 247 5.67 -15.51 -16.19
N TYR A 248 4.36 -15.70 -16.20
CA TYR A 248 3.72 -16.99 -16.47
C TYR A 248 3.01 -17.05 -17.82
N ALA A 249 3.19 -16.06 -18.69
CA ALA A 249 2.50 -15.96 -19.98
C ALA A 249 2.68 -17.21 -20.87
N ASP A 250 3.88 -17.81 -20.85
CA ASP A 250 4.21 -18.99 -21.66
C ASP A 250 3.89 -20.33 -20.96
N ASN A 251 3.29 -20.29 -19.76
CA ASN A 251 2.94 -21.50 -19.02
C ASN A 251 1.54 -22.00 -19.40
N THR A 252 1.43 -23.23 -19.91
CA THR A 252 0.16 -23.82 -20.35
C THR A 252 -0.90 -23.85 -19.24
N GLU A 253 -0.54 -24.22 -18.00
CA GLU A 253 -1.49 -24.26 -16.88
C GLU A 253 -1.98 -22.84 -16.50
N TRP A 254 -1.13 -21.82 -16.69
CA TRP A 254 -1.53 -20.42 -16.49
C TRP A 254 -2.50 -19.95 -17.57
N GLN A 255 -2.24 -20.30 -18.82
CA GLN A 255 -3.11 -19.98 -19.95
C GLN A 255 -4.49 -20.63 -19.80
N GLU A 256 -4.56 -21.88 -19.33
CA GLU A 256 -5.83 -22.56 -19.02
C GLU A 256 -6.59 -21.84 -17.89
N TYR A 257 -5.89 -21.36 -16.87
CA TYR A 257 -6.49 -20.57 -15.80
C TYR A 257 -6.91 -19.16 -16.25
N CYS A 258 -6.45 -18.72 -17.42
CA CYS A 258 -6.84 -17.45 -18.01
C CYS A 258 -8.20 -17.47 -18.74
N GLN A 259 -8.64 -18.66 -19.16
CA GLN A 259 -9.88 -18.91 -19.90
C GLN A 259 -11.08 -19.00 -18.96
#